data_AF-W7X597-F1
#
_entry.id   AF-W7X597-F1
#
_cell.length_a   1.000
_cell.length_b   1.000
_cell.length_c   1.000
_cell.angle_alpha   90.00
_cell.angle_beta   90.00
_cell.angle_gamma   90.00
#
_symmetry.space_group_name_H-M   'P 1'
#
loop_
_entity.id
_entity.type
_entity.pdbx_description
1 polymer ?
#
loop_
_entity_poly.entity_id
_entity_poly.type
_entity_poly.pdbx_seq_one_letter_code
_entity_poly.pdbx_strand_id
1 'polypeptide(L)'
;ENQIGDEGASGLGSALANCINLSNLTLQLYRNQIGDEGASGLGSALANCINLSNLTLYLGSNQIGDEGASGLGSALSNCINLSNLTFDL
;
A
#
# COMPACT_ATOMS: atom_id res chain seq x y z
N GLU A 1 -2.19 11.69 -15.44
CA GLU A 1 -1.33 11.67 -14.25
C GLU A 1 -2.16 12.17 -13.10
N ASN A 2 -2.21 11.41 -12.02
CA ASN A 2 -2.77 11.90 -10.76
C ASN A 2 -1.63 12.50 -9.94
N GLN A 3 -1.97 13.39 -9.00
CA GLN A 3 -0.98 14.10 -8.16
C GLN A 3 -1.01 13.59 -6.73
N ILE A 4 -1.20 12.27 -6.54
CA ILE A 4 -1.12 11.66 -5.22
C ILE A 4 0.37 11.62 -4.84
N GLY A 5 0.74 12.43 -3.86
CA GLY A 5 2.05 12.36 -3.21
C GLY A 5 2.01 11.51 -1.93
N ASP A 6 3.08 11.58 -1.14
CA ASP A 6 3.22 10.79 0.08
C ASP A 6 2.09 10.98 1.09
N GLU A 7 1.69 12.23 1.34
CA GLU A 7 0.55 12.53 2.22
C GLU A 7 -0.76 11.93 1.71
N GLY A 8 -0.96 11.94 0.38
CA GLY A 8 -2.15 11.37 -0.24
C GLY A 8 -2.18 9.84 -0.12
N ALA A 9 -1.04 9.18 -0.33
CA ALA A 9 -0.91 7.73 -0.16
C ALA A 9 -1.10 7.31 1.31
N SER A 10 -0.47 8.01 2.24
CA SER A 10 -0.60 7.78 3.68
C SER A 10 -2.02 8.07 4.18
N GLY A 11 -2.66 9.13 3.67
CA GLY A 11 -4.05 9.46 3.98
C GLY A 11 -5.03 8.40 3.46
N LEU A 12 -4.84 7.91 2.23
CA LEU A 12 -5.61 6.79 1.70
C LEU A 12 -5.44 5.53 2.55
N GLY A 13 -4.19 5.18 2.89
CA GLY A 13 -3.90 4.05 3.79
C GLY A 13 -4.63 4.20 5.13
N SER A 14 -4.54 5.36 5.76
CA SER A 14 -5.19 5.66 7.04
C SER A 14 -6.72 5.49 6.98
N ALA A 15 -7.35 5.90 5.88
CA ALA A 15 -8.78 5.67 5.67
C ALA A 15 -9.11 4.17 5.58
N LEU A 16 -8.29 3.40 4.85
CA LEU A 16 -8.46 1.96 4.66
C LEU A 16 -8.18 1.13 5.92
N ALA A 17 -7.34 1.62 6.83
CA ALA A 17 -7.02 0.93 8.09
C ALA A 17 -8.26 0.63 8.94
N ASN A 18 -9.33 1.43 8.81
CA ASN A 18 -10.60 1.21 9.51
C ASN A 18 -11.53 0.21 8.81
N CYS A 19 -11.21 -0.19 7.57
CA CYS A 19 -11.97 -1.19 6.82
C CYS A 19 -11.59 -2.61 7.25
N ILE A 20 -11.75 -2.93 8.53
CA ILE A 20 -11.30 -4.20 9.13
C ILE A 20 -11.94 -5.45 8.53
N ASN A 21 -13.09 -5.31 7.87
CA ASN A 21 -13.81 -6.42 7.20
C ASN A 21 -13.42 -6.59 5.72
N LEU A 22 -12.48 -5.79 5.23
CA LEU A 22 -12.01 -5.87 3.85
C LEU A 22 -11.20 -7.14 3.65
N SER A 23 -11.67 -8.02 2.78
CA SER A 23 -10.98 -9.28 2.43
C SER A 23 -10.23 -9.20 1.11
N ASN A 24 -10.64 -8.29 0.22
CA ASN A 24 -10.08 -8.12 -1.11
C ASN A 24 -9.85 -6.63 -1.36
N LEU A 25 -8.65 -6.26 -1.77
CA LEU A 25 -8.30 -4.90 -2.11
C LEU A 25 -7.45 -4.86 -3.39
N THR A 26 -7.84 -3.98 -4.30
CA THR A 26 -7.02 -3.60 -5.45
C THR A 26 -6.85 -2.09 -5.43
N LEU A 27 -5.59 -1.64 -5.38
CA LEU A 27 -5.25 -0.22 -5.52
C LEU A 27 -4.44 -0.01 -6.80
N GLN A 28 -4.95 0.86 -7.67
CA GLN A 28 -4.30 1.27 -8.90
C GLN A 28 -3.73 2.68 -8.71
N LEU A 29 -2.49 2.76 -8.26
CA LEU A 29 -1.80 4.00 -7.93
C LEU A 29 -0.61 4.27 -8.87
N TYR A 30 -0.56 3.61 -10.03
CA TYR A 30 0.48 3.85 -11.03
C TYR A 30 0.47 5.30 -11.54
N ARG A 31 1.64 5.82 -11.95
CA ARG A 31 1.82 7.18 -12.49
C ARG A 31 1.32 8.28 -11.54
N ASN A 32 1.83 8.25 -10.32
CA ASN A 32 1.64 9.27 -9.28
C ASN A 32 3.00 9.83 -8.82
N GLN A 33 3.04 10.51 -7.67
CA GLN A 33 4.23 11.11 -7.08
C GLN A 33 4.50 10.51 -5.69
N ILE A 34 4.17 9.23 -5.49
CA ILE A 34 4.40 8.52 -4.24
C ILE A 34 5.89 8.21 -4.14
N GLY A 35 6.53 8.68 -3.07
CA GLY A 35 7.90 8.36 -2.69
C GLY A 35 7.96 7.27 -1.62
N ASP A 36 9.13 7.18 -0.99
CA ASP A 36 9.42 6.13 0.00
C ASP A 36 8.54 6.25 1.25
N GLU A 37 8.27 7.48 1.69
CA GLU A 37 7.44 7.75 2.87
C GLU A 37 5.99 7.35 2.62
N GLY A 38 5.42 7.71 1.46
CA GLY A 38 4.05 7.36 1.09
C GLY A 38 3.86 5.86 0.89
N ALA A 39 4.84 5.17 0.30
CA ALA A 39 4.81 3.72 0.16
C ALA A 39 4.84 3.01 1.52
N SER A 40 5.74 3.44 2.41
CA SER A 40 5.87 2.89 3.77
C SER A 40 4.64 3.18 4.62
N GLY A 41 4.08 4.38 4.52
CA GLY A 41 2.85 4.79 5.20
C GLY A 41 1.64 4.01 4.72
N LEU A 42 1.48 3.84 3.40
CA LEU A 42 0.44 3.01 2.82
C LEU A 42 0.54 1.56 3.33
N GLY A 43 1.74 0.97 3.31
CA GLY A 43 1.98 -0.39 3.81
C GLY A 43 1.64 -0.55 5.28
N SER A 44 2.11 0.37 6.12
CA SER A 44 1.86 0.36 7.57
C SER A 44 0.38 0.44 7.90
N ALA A 45 -0.39 1.21 7.11
CA ALA A 45 -1.82 1.31 7.31
C ALA A 45 -2.57 0.05 6.83
N LEU A 46 -2.18 -0.52 5.69
CA LEU A 46 -2.74 -1.78 5.17
C LEU A 46 -2.50 -2.98 6.10
N ALA A 47 -1.44 -2.96 6.90
CA ALA A 47 -1.20 -3.96 7.94
C ALA A 47 -2.34 -4.04 8.99
N ASN A 48 -3.13 -2.97 9.15
CA ASN A 48 -4.29 -2.97 10.06
C ASN A 48 -5.55 -3.60 9.44
N CYS A 49 -5.56 -3.88 8.13
CA CYS A 49 -6.64 -4.60 7.47
C CYS A 49 -6.54 -6.10 7.80
N ILE A 50 -6.84 -6.48 9.05
CA ILE A 50 -6.58 -7.82 9.60
C ILE A 50 -7.24 -8.97 8.82
N ASN A 51 -8.35 -8.73 8.13
CA ASN A 51 -9.05 -9.76 7.35
C ASN A 51 -8.65 -9.77 5.86
N LEU A 52 -7.70 -8.94 5.45
CA LEU A 52 -7.27 -8.83 4.07
C LEU A 52 -6.53 -10.10 3.64
N SER A 53 -7.10 -10.82 2.68
CA SER A 53 -6.56 -12.08 2.16
C SER A 53 -6.06 -11.98 0.73
N ASN A 54 -6.56 -11.02 -0.03
CA ASN A 54 -6.13 -10.74 -1.40
C ASN A 54 -5.79 -9.25 -1.55
N LEU A 55 -4.53 -8.95 -1.87
CA LEU A 55 -4.06 -7.61 -2.11
C LEU A 55 -3.41 -7.53 -3.49
N THR A 56 -3.85 -6.55 -4.28
CA THR A 56 -3.19 -6.15 -5.53
C THR A 56 -2.83 -4.68 -5.43
N LEU A 57 -1.53 -4.37 -5.55
CA LEU A 57 -1.03 -2.99 -5.58
C LEU A 57 -0.29 -2.75 -6.89
N TYR A 58 -0.75 -1.77 -7.65
CA TYR A 58 -0.02 -1.22 -8.79
C TYR A 58 0.54 0.15 -8.41
N LEU A 59 1.85 0.19 -8.18
CA LEU A 59 2.62 1.38 -7.82
C LEU A 59 3.62 1.78 -8.91
N GLY A 60 3.60 1.11 -10.06
CA GLY A 60 4.41 1.43 -11.24
C GLY A 60 4.48 2.92 -11.60
N SER A 61 5.66 3.39 -12.01
CA SER A 61 5.88 4.80 -12.40
C SER A 61 5.58 5.80 -11.27
N ASN A 62 6.01 5.48 -10.04
CA ASN A 62 6.11 6.41 -8.91
C ASN A 62 7.59 6.74 -8.61
N GLN A 63 7.86 7.37 -7.47
CA GLN A 63 9.20 7.76 -7.00
C GLN A 63 9.66 6.90 -5.82
N ILE A 64 9.23 5.63 -5.81
CA ILE A 64 9.54 4.67 -4.74
C ILE A 64 10.90 4.05 -5.04
N GLY A 65 11.86 4.27 -4.15
CA GLY A 65 13.17 3.64 -4.16
C GLY A 65 13.22 2.37 -3.30
N ASP A 66 14.43 1.89 -3.08
CA ASP A 66 14.68 0.65 -2.33
C ASP A 66 14.19 0.74 -0.88
N GLU A 67 14.27 1.93 -0.26
CA GLU A 67 13.81 2.17 1.11
C GLU A 67 12.29 2.03 1.22
N GLY A 68 11.53 2.68 0.33
CA GLY A 68 10.08 2.60 0.29
C GLY A 68 9.58 1.20 -0.05
N ALA A 69 10.22 0.53 -1.01
CA ALA A 69 9.91 -0.86 -1.35
C ALA A 69 10.14 -1.80 -0.16
N SER A 70 11.26 -1.65 0.55
CA SER A 70 11.58 -2.43 1.75
C SER A 70 10.63 -2.13 2.91
N GLY A 71 10.29 -0.85 3.13
CA GLY A 71 9.35 -0.42 4.15
C GLY A 71 7.94 -0.97 3.92
N LEU A 72 7.44 -0.87 2.68
CA LEU A 72 6.17 -1.46 2.27
C LEU A 72 6.17 -2.98 2.43
N GLY A 73 7.21 -3.67 1.95
CA GLY A 73 7.33 -5.13 2.11
C GLY A 73 7.37 -5.57 3.58
N SER A 74 8.13 -4.86 4.41
CA SER A 74 8.21 -5.12 5.86
C SER A 74 6.85 -4.92 6.53
N ALA A 75 6.13 -3.86 6.19
CA ALA A 75 4.80 -3.60 6.75
C ALA A 75 3.79 -4.69 6.34
N LEU A 76 3.78 -5.08 5.06
CA LEU A 76 2.88 -6.13 4.56
C LEU A 76 3.18 -7.51 5.16
N SER A 77 4.37 -7.75 5.70
CA SER A 77 4.67 -8.99 6.45
C SER A 77 3.79 -9.16 7.70
N ASN A 78 3.19 -8.06 8.21
CA ASN A 78 2.24 -8.09 9.32
C ASN A 78 0.80 -8.41 8.89
N CYS A 79 0.49 -8.47 7.59
CA CYS A 79 -0.82 -8.89 7.10
C CYS A 79 -0.98 -10.41 7.24
N ILE A 80 -1.28 -10.90 8.46
CA ILE A 80 -1.25 -12.33 8.81
C ILE A 80 -2.20 -13.22 8.00
N ASN A 81 -3.26 -12.67 7.43
CA ASN A 81 -4.24 -13.41 6.62
C ASN A 81 -4.01 -13.26 5.11
N LEU A 82 -3.00 -12.47 4.70
CA LEU A 82 -2.71 -12.24 3.30
C LEU A 82 -2.17 -13.51 2.66
N SER A 83 -2.95 -14.07 1.75
CA SER A 83 -2.62 -15.32 1.05
C SER A 83 -2.22 -15.08 -0.40
N ASN A 84 -2.76 -14.02 -1.01
CA ASN A 84 -2.44 -13.62 -2.38
C ASN A 84 -1.97 -12.17 -2.41
N LEU A 85 -0.74 -11.97 -2.86
CA LEU A 85 -0.16 -10.65 -3.09
C LEU A 85 0.25 -10.55 -4.56
N THR A 86 -0.34 -9.57 -5.26
CA THR A 86 0.15 -9.12 -6.58
C THR A 86 0.74 -7.73 -6.42
N PHE A 87 1.96 -7.55 -6.91
CA PHE A 87 2.76 -6.38 -6.62
C PHE A 87 3.53 -5.91 -7.87
N ASP A 88 3.37 -4.64 -8.23
CA ASP A 88 4.03 -3.98 -9.36
C ASP A 88 4.52 -2.60 -8.92
N LEU A 89 5.83 -2.34 -9.05
CA LEU A 89 6.55 -1.14 -8.56
C LEU A 89 7.27 -0.42 -9.71
#